data_AF-A0A7U6Y5M6-F1
#
_entry.id   AF-A0A7U6Y5M6-F1
#
_cell.length_a   1.000
_cell.length_b   1.000
_cell.length_c   1.000
_cell.angle_alpha   90.00
_cell.angle_beta   90.00
_cell.angle_gamma   90.00
#
_symmetry.space_group_name_H-M   'P 1'
#
loop_
_entity.id
_entity.type
_entity.pdbx_description
1 polymer ?
#
loop_
_entity_poly.entity_id
_entity_poly.type
_entity_poly.pdbx_seq_one_letter_code
_entity_poly.pdbx_strand_id
1 'polypeptide(L)'
;MSEQIRDKLFNKLLGHERHKPNFYPDKNGNATIGVGYTPVVKGQGGVWKVRPEAEADFKAAGITLSKTHKQAFEELAYAKNNPKAKDAAERQKKATDQLGDIAIRDDKQAKALSGREIDASIAHAEKTLGKNRFDGLDEKRKLAISGAAYQSPANVTKIGPDLVKAVDAKDWDKAAKVLEDSGKRLGDPSRYKSYGQDMRDPEAKGKIQASDGDNLWSMSKRLGVSVDELRAANPDLNKNGDIRAGDYLTLPVNPEEKQPDKSEEKEPQPTEPPQEVEPEQLQELGADGQTFLERIGKPNARPALDIAAKEPGHWTKDEADTVIQDYQRFRRPESLNAWLRERTTEYFKHIHGEERAIRDWTGRIVGYRKISPFEHPGAPEPIFLQKTLVNLDAISKRLAPVFDADGMNNATKSMQQGLNLLNKEKMPRLKEDGDWGPITDFGFKKSVASHGTAKVDEGFALGRLQTLAEKPQQPEDLAKQTQTIFGPLYGSQEKGDDHALALQAGLNQIGPKYQSDWQELKQDGKIGPKTTDAFNRVSASAGPMAMVEGIGNFLGWL
;
A
#
# COMPACT_ATOMS: atom_id res chain seq x y z
N MET A 1 18.49 3.74 -25.39
CA MET A 1 17.33 3.87 -24.47
C MET A 1 17.61 2.97 -23.28
N SER A 2 17.62 3.49 -22.05
CA SER A 2 18.06 2.70 -20.90
C SER A 2 17.01 1.64 -20.56
N GLU A 3 17.46 0.42 -20.30
CA GLU A 3 16.66 -0.70 -19.77
C GLU A 3 15.86 -0.28 -18.53
N GLN A 4 16.38 0.70 -17.77
CA GLN A 4 15.72 1.33 -16.62
C GLN A 4 14.36 2.00 -16.94
N ILE A 5 14.21 2.70 -18.07
CA ILE A 5 12.92 3.34 -18.41
C ILE A 5 11.88 2.29 -18.78
N ARG A 6 12.28 1.24 -19.50
CA ARG A 6 11.42 0.11 -19.87
C ARG A 6 10.85 -0.56 -18.62
N ASP A 7 11.70 -0.82 -17.63
CA ASP A 7 11.34 -1.50 -16.39
C ASP A 7 10.39 -0.67 -15.53
N LYS A 8 10.68 0.64 -15.40
CA LYS A 8 9.83 1.56 -14.65
C LYS A 8 8.49 1.78 -15.34
N LEU A 9 8.46 1.82 -16.67
CA LEU A 9 7.21 1.91 -17.42
C LEU A 9 6.38 0.64 -17.29
N PHE A 10 7.00 -0.54 -17.35
CA PHE A 10 6.33 -1.81 -17.08
C PHE A 10 5.68 -1.82 -15.70
N ASN A 11 6.42 -1.46 -14.64
CA ASN A 11 5.89 -1.41 -13.27
C ASN A 11 4.74 -0.41 -13.13
N LYS A 12 4.84 0.76 -13.80
CA LYS A 12 3.76 1.75 -13.81
C LYS A 12 2.49 1.22 -14.48
N LEU A 13 2.63 0.53 -15.62
CA LEU A 13 1.51 -0.08 -16.33
C LEU A 13 0.89 -1.22 -15.51
N LEU A 14 1.71 -2.04 -14.84
CA LEU A 14 1.27 -3.10 -13.94
C LEU A 14 0.39 -2.54 -12.81
N GLY A 15 0.76 -1.40 -12.23
CA GLY A 15 -0.03 -0.69 -11.22
C GLY A 15 -1.41 -0.21 -11.71
N HIS A 16 -1.58 -0.01 -13.03
CA HIS A 16 -2.85 0.42 -13.62
C HIS A 16 -3.75 -0.72 -14.12
N GLU A 17 -3.16 -1.86 -14.48
CA GLU A 17 -3.88 -2.99 -15.09
C GLU A 17 -4.21 -4.10 -14.07
N ARG A 18 -3.41 -4.21 -13.01
CA ARG A 18 -3.25 -5.40 -12.14
C ARG A 18 -2.86 -6.64 -12.96
N HIS A 19 -1.99 -7.49 -12.43
CA HIS A 19 -1.56 -8.68 -13.15
C HIS A 19 -2.77 -9.58 -13.48
N LYS A 20 -3.03 -9.79 -14.77
CA LYS A 20 -4.06 -10.73 -15.25
C LYS A 20 -3.39 -11.90 -15.94
N PRO A 21 -3.25 -13.04 -15.24
CA PRO A 21 -2.45 -14.15 -15.73
C PRO A 21 -3.08 -14.79 -16.97
N ASN A 22 -4.41 -14.81 -17.07
CA ASN A 22 -5.14 -15.41 -18.19
C ASN A 22 -5.72 -14.34 -19.13
N PHE A 23 -6.16 -14.76 -20.31
CA PHE A 23 -6.91 -13.89 -21.21
C PHE A 23 -8.17 -13.31 -20.56
N TYR A 24 -8.37 -12.01 -20.72
CA TYR A 24 -9.53 -11.24 -20.27
C TYR A 24 -10.05 -10.35 -21.40
N PRO A 25 -11.35 -10.01 -21.41
CA PRO A 25 -11.86 -8.99 -22.31
C PRO A 25 -11.41 -7.59 -21.85
N ASP A 26 -10.82 -6.81 -22.76
CA ASP A 26 -10.61 -5.37 -22.53
C ASP A 26 -11.94 -4.59 -22.58
N LYS A 27 -11.88 -3.26 -22.40
CA LYS A 27 -13.06 -2.38 -22.48
C LYS A 27 -13.81 -2.41 -23.82
N ASN A 28 -13.18 -2.92 -24.87
CA ASN A 28 -13.74 -3.08 -26.22
C ASN A 28 -14.09 -4.56 -26.51
N GLY A 29 -14.02 -5.44 -25.50
CA GLY A 29 -14.26 -6.87 -25.63
C GLY A 29 -13.22 -7.60 -26.49
N ASN A 30 -11.97 -7.15 -26.51
CA ASN A 30 -10.85 -7.84 -27.17
C ASN A 30 -10.15 -8.74 -26.18
N ALA A 31 -9.80 -9.96 -26.61
CA ALA A 31 -9.02 -10.88 -25.79
C ALA A 31 -7.62 -10.31 -25.55
N THR A 32 -7.31 -10.04 -24.29
CA THR A 32 -6.11 -9.35 -23.82
C THR A 32 -5.48 -10.14 -22.67
N ILE A 33 -4.16 -10.11 -22.50
CA ILE A 33 -3.47 -10.87 -21.45
C ILE A 33 -2.33 -10.04 -20.84
N GLY A 34 -1.99 -10.29 -19.57
CA GLY A 34 -0.89 -9.60 -18.89
C GLY A 34 -1.18 -8.13 -18.66
N VAL A 35 -0.26 -7.27 -19.12
CA VAL A 35 -0.32 -5.81 -18.95
C VAL A 35 -0.89 -5.17 -20.23
N GLY A 36 -2.08 -5.59 -20.64
CA GLY A 36 -2.78 -4.98 -21.77
C GLY A 36 -2.36 -5.49 -23.14
N TYR A 37 -1.66 -6.63 -23.23
CA TYR A 37 -1.23 -7.18 -24.51
C TYR A 37 -2.41 -7.81 -25.27
N THR A 38 -2.74 -7.26 -26.44
CA THR A 38 -3.84 -7.74 -27.29
C THR A 38 -3.28 -8.32 -28.60
N PRO A 39 -3.34 -9.65 -28.84
CA PRO A 39 -2.80 -10.28 -30.04
C PRO A 39 -3.63 -10.02 -31.32
N VAL A 40 -4.90 -9.64 -31.19
CA VAL A 40 -5.80 -9.36 -32.31
C VAL A 40 -6.18 -7.88 -32.31
N VAL A 41 -5.69 -7.15 -33.30
CA VAL A 41 -5.81 -5.69 -33.36
C VAL A 41 -6.38 -5.21 -34.68
N LYS A 42 -6.90 -3.98 -34.68
CA LYS A 42 -7.42 -3.32 -35.87
C LYS A 42 -6.25 -2.73 -36.67
N GLY A 43 -5.98 -3.29 -37.86
CA GLY A 43 -4.94 -2.84 -38.77
C GLY A 43 -5.29 -1.60 -39.57
N GLN A 44 -4.36 -1.17 -40.42
CA GLN A 44 -4.60 -0.13 -41.44
C GLN A 44 -5.77 -0.54 -42.34
N GLY A 45 -6.71 0.38 -42.58
CA GLY A 45 -7.96 0.11 -43.31
C GLY A 45 -9.13 -0.37 -42.43
N GLY A 46 -8.91 -0.53 -41.11
CA GLY A 46 -9.99 -0.85 -40.17
C GLY A 46 -10.32 -2.34 -40.05
N VAL A 47 -9.51 -3.22 -40.65
CA VAL A 47 -9.68 -4.67 -40.63
C VAL A 47 -8.95 -5.27 -39.42
N TRP A 48 -9.62 -6.13 -38.67
CA TRP A 48 -9.04 -6.88 -37.56
C TRP A 48 -8.13 -7.99 -38.07
N LYS A 49 -6.95 -8.13 -37.47
CA LYS A 49 -5.98 -9.17 -37.82
C LYS A 49 -5.14 -9.55 -36.61
N VAL A 50 -4.58 -10.75 -36.64
CA VAL A 50 -3.56 -11.17 -35.68
C VAL A 50 -2.30 -10.33 -35.89
N ARG A 51 -1.66 -9.90 -34.81
CA ARG A 51 -0.36 -9.23 -34.88
C ARG A 51 0.66 -10.18 -35.52
N PRO A 52 1.41 -9.75 -36.54
CA PRO A 52 2.43 -10.61 -37.15
C PRO A 52 3.53 -11.01 -36.14
N GLU A 53 3.77 -10.15 -35.14
CA GLU A 53 4.69 -10.39 -34.02
C GLU A 53 4.14 -11.30 -32.91
N ALA A 54 2.84 -11.65 -32.90
CA ALA A 54 2.20 -12.33 -31.77
C ALA A 54 2.94 -13.60 -31.34
N GLU A 55 3.24 -14.48 -32.30
CA GLU A 55 3.96 -15.72 -31.99
C GLU A 55 5.36 -15.47 -31.43
N ALA A 56 6.07 -14.47 -31.94
CA ALA A 56 7.39 -14.12 -31.46
C ALA A 56 7.34 -13.54 -30.03
N ASP A 57 6.34 -12.71 -29.73
CA ASP A 57 6.16 -12.11 -28.41
C ASP A 57 5.80 -13.17 -27.35
N PHE A 58 4.88 -14.10 -27.66
CA PHE A 58 4.57 -15.24 -26.79
C PHE A 58 5.79 -16.14 -26.58
N LYS A 59 6.55 -16.42 -27.65
CA LYS A 59 7.79 -17.19 -27.55
C LYS A 59 8.84 -16.50 -26.69
N ALA A 60 8.98 -15.18 -26.80
CA ALA A 60 9.88 -14.39 -25.95
C ALA A 60 9.47 -14.44 -24.47
N ALA A 61 8.17 -14.53 -24.20
CA ALA A 61 7.62 -14.78 -22.87
C ALA A 61 7.72 -16.24 -22.39
N GLY A 62 8.34 -17.14 -23.16
CA GLY A 62 8.44 -18.56 -22.82
C GLY A 62 7.10 -19.31 -22.92
N ILE A 63 6.14 -18.76 -23.66
CA ILE A 63 4.81 -19.35 -23.89
C ILE A 63 4.78 -19.92 -25.30
N THR A 64 4.53 -21.22 -25.42
CA THR A 64 4.43 -21.90 -26.73
C THR A 64 2.97 -21.93 -27.19
N LEU A 65 2.68 -21.27 -28.31
CA LEU A 65 1.35 -21.29 -28.91
C LEU A 65 1.12 -22.58 -29.70
N SER A 66 0.08 -23.33 -29.34
CA SER A 66 -0.38 -24.49 -30.11
C SER A 66 -1.00 -24.04 -31.44
N LYS A 67 -1.21 -24.99 -32.37
CA LYS A 67 -1.95 -24.72 -33.62
C LYS A 67 -3.37 -24.21 -33.31
N THR A 68 -3.99 -24.73 -32.26
CA THR A 68 -5.32 -24.32 -31.78
C THR A 68 -5.31 -22.87 -31.30
N HIS A 69 -4.29 -22.42 -30.57
CA HIS A 69 -4.21 -21.03 -30.09
C HIS A 69 -4.07 -20.05 -31.25
N LYS A 70 -3.23 -20.38 -32.23
CA LYS A 70 -3.06 -19.54 -33.42
C LYS A 70 -4.37 -19.45 -34.21
N GLN A 71 -5.07 -20.58 -34.37
CA GLN A 71 -6.38 -20.59 -35.02
C GLN A 71 -7.42 -19.79 -34.22
N ALA A 72 -7.40 -19.84 -32.88
CA ALA A 72 -8.29 -19.04 -32.05
C ALA A 72 -8.10 -17.52 -32.30
N PHE A 73 -6.86 -17.04 -32.46
CA PHE A 73 -6.63 -15.63 -32.82
C PHE A 73 -7.23 -15.26 -34.19
N GLU A 74 -7.12 -16.15 -35.18
CA GLU A 74 -7.74 -15.94 -36.49
C GLU A 74 -9.28 -15.93 -36.43
N GLU A 75 -9.88 -16.82 -35.64
CA GLU A 75 -11.34 -16.84 -35.43
C GLU A 75 -11.84 -15.59 -34.69
N LEU A 76 -11.07 -15.06 -33.73
CA LEU A 76 -11.35 -13.77 -33.08
C LEU A 76 -11.30 -12.62 -34.10
N ALA A 77 -10.31 -12.60 -34.99
CA ALA A 77 -10.21 -11.61 -36.05
C ALA A 77 -11.40 -11.72 -37.04
N TYR A 78 -11.76 -12.94 -37.43
CA TYR A 78 -12.92 -13.20 -38.29
C TYR A 78 -14.22 -12.69 -37.66
N ALA A 79 -14.49 -13.03 -36.40
CA ALA A 79 -15.70 -12.63 -35.71
C ALA A 79 -15.82 -11.09 -35.61
N LYS A 80 -14.70 -10.40 -35.35
CA LYS A 80 -14.64 -8.93 -35.28
C LYS A 80 -14.84 -8.26 -36.65
N ASN A 81 -14.39 -8.89 -37.73
CA ASN A 81 -14.62 -8.41 -39.10
C ASN A 81 -16.03 -8.71 -39.62
N ASN A 82 -16.69 -9.75 -39.09
CA ASN A 82 -17.98 -10.24 -39.55
C ASN A 82 -19.04 -10.28 -38.43
N PRO A 83 -19.34 -9.17 -37.74
CA PRO A 83 -20.18 -9.18 -36.54
C PRO A 83 -21.64 -9.57 -36.81
N LYS A 84 -22.09 -9.54 -38.07
CA LYS A 84 -23.45 -9.94 -38.49
C LYS A 84 -23.54 -11.40 -38.94
N ALA A 85 -22.43 -12.12 -39.03
CA ALA A 85 -22.46 -13.54 -39.39
C ALA A 85 -23.12 -14.35 -38.26
N LYS A 86 -23.98 -15.31 -38.62
CA LYS A 86 -24.78 -16.09 -37.66
C LYS A 86 -23.91 -16.88 -36.67
N ASP A 87 -22.70 -17.24 -37.06
CA ASP A 87 -21.73 -18.03 -36.30
C ASP A 87 -20.65 -17.18 -35.61
N ALA A 88 -20.64 -15.85 -35.78
CA ALA A 88 -19.59 -14.98 -35.26
C ALA A 88 -19.47 -15.05 -33.72
N ALA A 89 -20.59 -15.03 -33.01
CA ALA A 89 -20.61 -15.09 -31.55
C ALA A 89 -20.15 -16.46 -31.02
N GLU A 90 -20.53 -17.55 -31.70
CA GLU A 90 -20.12 -18.91 -31.34
C GLU A 90 -18.62 -19.11 -31.58
N ARG A 91 -18.11 -18.64 -32.72
CA ARG A 91 -16.68 -18.66 -33.03
C ARG A 91 -15.86 -17.84 -32.03
N GLN A 92 -16.32 -16.64 -31.68
CA GLN A 92 -15.65 -15.81 -30.68
C GLN A 92 -15.61 -16.51 -29.31
N LYS A 93 -16.72 -17.12 -28.89
CA LYS A 93 -16.78 -17.86 -27.62
C LYS A 93 -15.81 -19.04 -27.63
N LYS A 94 -15.89 -19.89 -28.67
CA LYS A 94 -15.01 -21.06 -28.83
C LYS A 94 -13.53 -20.68 -28.88
N ALA A 95 -13.20 -19.62 -29.61
CA ALA A 95 -11.85 -19.11 -29.68
C ALA A 95 -11.37 -18.60 -28.32
N THR A 96 -12.22 -17.92 -27.55
CA THR A 96 -11.88 -17.47 -26.19
C THR A 96 -11.65 -18.66 -25.26
N ASP A 97 -12.50 -19.69 -25.32
CA ASP A 97 -12.35 -20.93 -24.53
C ASP A 97 -11.02 -21.65 -24.87
N GLN A 98 -10.63 -21.65 -26.15
CA GLN A 98 -9.36 -22.21 -26.63
C GLN A 98 -8.11 -21.45 -26.20
N LEU A 99 -8.26 -20.23 -25.68
CA LEU A 99 -7.14 -19.44 -25.12
C LEU A 99 -7.06 -19.55 -23.60
N GLY A 100 -8.01 -20.22 -22.96
CA GLY A 100 -8.15 -20.26 -21.50
C GLY A 100 -7.00 -20.99 -20.78
N ASP A 101 -6.26 -21.85 -21.47
CA ASP A 101 -5.10 -22.58 -20.96
C ASP A 101 -3.78 -21.78 -21.09
N ILE A 102 -3.79 -20.65 -21.79
CA ILE A 102 -2.66 -19.72 -21.81
C ILE A 102 -2.70 -18.87 -20.53
N ALA A 103 -1.64 -19.01 -19.74
CA ALA A 103 -1.43 -18.18 -18.56
C ALA A 103 0.02 -17.67 -18.45
N ILE A 104 0.15 -16.42 -18.03
CA ILE A 104 1.38 -15.80 -17.56
C ILE A 104 1.58 -16.21 -16.10
N ARG A 105 2.79 -16.66 -15.77
CA ARG A 105 3.15 -17.23 -14.46
C ARG A 105 3.89 -16.26 -13.55
N ASP A 106 4.54 -15.27 -14.13
CA ASP A 106 5.32 -14.27 -13.40
C ASP A 106 5.43 -12.94 -14.18
N ASP A 107 5.96 -11.92 -13.50
CA ASP A 107 6.16 -10.61 -14.10
C ASP A 107 7.22 -10.60 -15.20
N LYS A 108 8.14 -11.58 -15.23
CA LYS A 108 9.14 -11.71 -16.29
C LYS A 108 8.48 -12.10 -17.61
N GLN A 109 7.51 -13.02 -17.59
CA GLN A 109 6.72 -13.40 -18.74
C GLN A 109 5.82 -12.23 -19.20
N ALA A 110 5.15 -11.53 -18.27
CA ALA A 110 4.34 -10.35 -18.61
C ALA A 110 5.18 -9.23 -19.25
N LYS A 111 6.37 -8.98 -18.70
CA LYS A 111 7.32 -7.98 -19.20
C LYS A 111 7.87 -8.36 -20.56
N ALA A 112 8.21 -9.63 -20.78
CA ALA A 112 8.66 -10.11 -22.08
C ALA A 112 7.56 -10.00 -23.14
N LEU A 113 6.31 -10.30 -22.80
CA LEU A 113 5.17 -10.24 -23.71
C LEU A 113 4.84 -8.79 -24.13
N SER A 114 4.87 -7.85 -23.17
CA SER A 114 4.58 -6.42 -23.41
C SER A 114 5.79 -5.61 -23.87
N GLY A 115 7.00 -6.16 -23.83
CA GLY A 115 8.25 -5.43 -24.03
C GLY A 115 8.33 -4.70 -25.38
N ARG A 116 7.86 -5.33 -26.46
CA ARG A 116 7.85 -4.72 -27.80
C ARG A 116 6.86 -3.55 -27.88
N GLU A 117 5.71 -3.65 -27.23
CA GLU A 117 4.71 -2.57 -27.17
C GLU A 117 5.20 -1.41 -26.29
N ILE A 118 5.91 -1.71 -25.21
CA ILE A 118 6.57 -0.72 -24.35
C ILE A 118 7.65 0.04 -25.14
N ASP A 119 8.47 -0.66 -25.91
CA ASP A 119 9.48 0.00 -26.75
C ASP A 119 8.82 0.89 -27.82
N ALA A 120 7.75 0.40 -28.44
CA ALA A 120 7.00 1.15 -29.43
C ALA A 120 6.33 2.40 -28.82
N SER A 121 5.84 2.32 -27.58
CA SER A 121 5.20 3.47 -26.92
C SER A 121 6.21 4.56 -26.56
N ILE A 122 7.40 4.19 -26.09
CA ILE A 122 8.47 5.15 -25.81
C ILE A 122 8.93 5.81 -27.12
N ALA A 123 9.18 5.02 -28.17
CA ALA A 123 9.57 5.55 -29.48
C ALA A 123 8.48 6.47 -30.07
N HIS A 124 7.20 6.17 -29.82
CA HIS A 124 6.09 7.02 -30.25
C HIS A 124 6.03 8.34 -29.47
N ALA A 125 6.29 8.31 -28.16
CA ALA A 125 6.40 9.50 -27.32
C ALA A 125 7.58 10.39 -27.76
N GLU A 126 8.74 9.80 -28.00
CA GLU A 126 9.93 10.47 -28.56
C GLU A 126 9.62 11.13 -29.90
N LYS A 127 8.97 10.42 -30.82
CA LYS A 127 8.57 10.95 -32.12
C LYS A 127 7.58 12.10 -31.99
N THR A 128 6.64 12.01 -31.04
CA THR A 128 5.59 13.01 -30.85
C THR A 128 6.15 14.33 -30.30
N LEU A 129 7.05 14.27 -29.31
CA LEU A 129 7.66 15.48 -28.73
C LEU A 129 8.87 15.98 -29.56
N GLY A 130 9.51 15.08 -30.29
CA GLY A 130 10.85 15.26 -30.82
C GLY A 130 11.90 14.82 -29.79
N LYS A 131 12.91 14.10 -30.28
CA LYS A 131 13.94 13.44 -29.47
C LYS A 131 14.58 14.35 -28.42
N ASN A 132 14.98 15.57 -28.78
CA ASN A 132 15.66 16.49 -27.86
C ASN A 132 14.76 16.90 -26.67
N ARG A 133 13.47 17.13 -26.92
CA ARG A 133 12.52 17.46 -25.85
C ARG A 133 12.31 16.27 -24.93
N PHE A 134 12.08 15.10 -25.52
CA PHE A 134 11.88 13.87 -24.77
C PHE A 134 13.10 13.54 -23.91
N ASP A 135 14.31 13.62 -24.47
CA ASP A 135 15.56 13.39 -23.74
C ASP A 135 15.74 14.36 -22.57
N GLY A 136 15.31 15.62 -22.73
CA GLY A 136 15.37 16.66 -21.71
C GLY A 136 14.31 16.56 -20.60
N LEU A 137 13.35 15.66 -20.71
CA LEU A 137 12.39 15.38 -19.63
C LEU A 137 13.07 14.58 -18.50
N ASP A 138 12.65 14.82 -17.26
CA ASP A 138 12.95 13.88 -16.18
C ASP A 138 12.23 12.54 -16.39
N GLU A 139 12.57 11.59 -15.53
CA GLU A 139 12.05 10.23 -15.61
C GLU A 139 10.52 10.15 -15.48
N LYS A 140 9.89 10.84 -14.52
CA LYS A 140 8.44 10.77 -14.31
C LYS A 140 7.70 11.30 -15.55
N ARG A 141 8.18 12.41 -16.12
CA ARG A 141 7.61 13.00 -17.34
C ARG A 141 7.78 12.09 -18.56
N LYS A 142 8.92 11.39 -18.69
CA LYS A 142 9.11 10.34 -19.70
C LYS A 142 8.12 9.19 -19.54
N LEU A 143 7.90 8.74 -18.30
CA LEU A 143 6.94 7.68 -17.98
C LEU A 143 5.49 8.10 -18.25
N ALA A 144 5.11 9.34 -17.95
CA ALA A 144 3.77 9.87 -18.21
C ALA A 144 3.38 9.78 -19.69
N ILE A 145 4.24 10.33 -20.55
CA ILE A 145 3.93 10.44 -21.99
C ILE A 145 4.06 9.07 -22.67
N SER A 146 5.04 8.26 -22.28
CA SER A 146 5.21 6.90 -22.79
C SER A 146 4.07 5.97 -22.33
N GLY A 147 3.58 6.14 -21.09
CA GLY A 147 2.40 5.44 -20.59
C GLY A 147 1.14 5.84 -21.34
N ALA A 148 0.92 7.14 -21.56
CA ALA A 148 -0.18 7.62 -22.39
C ALA A 148 -0.11 7.06 -23.83
N ALA A 149 1.11 6.99 -24.39
CA ALA A 149 1.34 6.44 -25.72
C ALA A 149 1.08 4.94 -25.78
N TYR A 150 1.38 4.19 -24.71
CA TYR A 150 1.06 2.77 -24.61
C TYR A 150 -0.45 2.53 -24.68
N GLN A 151 -1.22 3.39 -23.99
CA GLN A 151 -2.67 3.30 -23.95
C GLN A 151 -3.34 3.68 -25.27
N SER A 152 -2.85 4.75 -25.90
CA SER A 152 -3.38 5.21 -27.17
C SER A 152 -2.35 6.06 -27.91
N PRO A 153 -1.56 5.45 -28.82
CA PRO A 153 -0.61 6.19 -29.65
C PRO A 153 -1.34 7.26 -30.47
N ALA A 154 -2.53 6.95 -30.99
CA ALA A 154 -3.34 7.88 -31.76
C ALA A 154 -3.77 9.11 -30.94
N ASN A 155 -4.12 8.94 -29.67
CA ASN A 155 -4.45 10.06 -28.79
C ASN A 155 -3.21 10.92 -28.53
N VAL A 156 -2.06 10.31 -28.24
CA VAL A 156 -0.80 11.04 -28.04
C VAL A 156 -0.40 11.84 -29.28
N THR A 157 -0.56 11.28 -30.48
CA THR A 157 -0.38 12.03 -31.73
C THR A 157 -1.32 13.23 -31.82
N LYS A 158 -2.60 13.05 -31.44
CA LYS A 158 -3.61 14.11 -31.49
C LYS A 158 -3.31 15.27 -30.54
N ILE A 159 -2.86 14.99 -29.32
CA ILE A 159 -2.51 16.00 -28.31
C ILE A 159 -1.07 16.50 -28.42
N GLY A 160 -0.26 15.88 -29.28
CA GLY A 160 1.16 16.18 -29.47
C GLY A 160 1.48 17.66 -29.65
N PRO A 161 0.79 18.42 -30.51
CA PRO A 161 1.05 19.85 -30.68
C PRO A 161 0.89 20.68 -29.39
N ASP A 162 -0.10 20.35 -28.56
CA ASP A 162 -0.34 21.05 -27.30
C ASP A 162 0.63 20.62 -26.21
N LEU A 163 1.00 19.33 -26.18
CA LEU A 163 2.08 18.83 -25.33
C LEU A 163 3.42 19.49 -25.66
N VAL A 164 3.77 19.60 -26.95
CA VAL A 164 5.01 20.26 -27.40
C VAL A 164 5.03 21.71 -26.95
N LYS A 165 3.94 22.46 -27.16
CA LYS A 165 3.84 23.86 -26.70
C LYS A 165 4.00 23.99 -25.19
N ALA A 166 3.39 23.10 -24.41
CA ALA A 166 3.48 23.13 -22.95
C ALA A 166 4.89 22.76 -22.46
N VAL A 167 5.51 21.73 -23.05
CA VAL A 167 6.89 21.30 -22.74
C VAL A 167 7.90 22.39 -23.10
N ASP A 168 7.76 23.04 -24.26
CA ASP A 168 8.64 24.16 -24.67
C ASP A 168 8.51 25.35 -23.72
N ALA A 169 7.31 25.62 -23.21
CA ALA A 169 7.07 26.65 -22.22
C ALA A 169 7.47 26.24 -20.78
N LYS A 170 7.88 24.98 -20.57
CA LYS A 170 8.03 24.37 -19.23
C LYS A 170 6.77 24.52 -18.35
N ASP A 171 5.60 24.60 -18.99
CA ASP A 171 4.30 24.71 -18.33
C ASP A 171 3.77 23.29 -18.04
N TRP A 172 4.29 22.72 -16.96
CA TRP A 172 4.02 21.33 -16.56
C TRP A 172 2.57 21.10 -16.14
N ASP A 173 1.91 22.11 -15.58
CA ASP A 173 0.48 22.06 -15.24
C ASP A 173 -0.39 22.02 -16.50
N LYS A 174 -0.05 22.80 -17.52
CA LYS A 174 -0.73 22.73 -18.81
C LYS A 174 -0.47 21.41 -19.51
N ALA A 175 0.76 20.90 -19.49
CA ALA A 175 1.07 19.58 -20.03
C ALA A 175 0.28 18.47 -19.33
N ALA A 176 0.15 18.54 -18.00
CA ALA A 176 -0.67 17.63 -17.21
C ALA A 176 -2.16 17.71 -17.58
N LYS A 177 -2.72 18.93 -17.70
CA LYS A 177 -4.11 19.14 -18.13
C LYS A 177 -4.38 18.57 -19.52
N VAL A 178 -3.44 18.74 -20.47
CA VAL A 178 -3.56 18.17 -21.82
C VAL A 178 -3.70 16.64 -21.76
N LEU A 179 -2.90 15.96 -20.92
CA LEU A 179 -3.03 14.53 -20.68
C LEU A 179 -4.38 14.18 -20.02
N GLU A 180 -4.73 14.84 -18.92
CA GLU A 180 -5.96 14.56 -18.16
C GLU A 180 -7.24 14.74 -18.99
N ASP A 181 -7.34 15.84 -19.73
CA ASP A 181 -8.50 16.12 -20.59
C ASP A 181 -8.55 15.17 -21.79
N SER A 182 -7.42 14.63 -22.23
CA SER A 182 -7.40 13.54 -23.22
C SER A 182 -7.94 12.24 -22.65
N GLY A 183 -7.60 11.89 -21.40
CA GLY A 183 -8.14 10.71 -20.72
C GLY A 183 -9.63 10.75 -20.51
N LYS A 184 -10.18 11.92 -20.11
CA LYS A 184 -11.64 12.12 -20.01
C LYS A 184 -12.34 11.83 -21.34
N ARG A 185 -11.79 12.30 -22.46
CA ARG A 185 -12.32 12.05 -23.81
C ARG A 185 -12.23 10.58 -24.23
N LEU A 186 -11.25 9.85 -23.71
CA LEU A 186 -11.04 8.42 -23.98
C LEU A 186 -11.83 7.48 -23.04
N GLY A 187 -12.56 8.04 -22.07
CA GLY A 187 -13.23 7.26 -21.03
C GLY A 187 -12.24 6.57 -20.06
N ASP A 188 -11.04 7.13 -19.91
CA ASP A 188 -10.01 6.63 -18.98
C ASP A 188 -9.43 7.77 -18.11
N PRO A 189 -10.27 8.46 -17.33
CA PRO A 189 -9.85 9.63 -16.56
C PRO A 189 -8.85 9.27 -15.46
N SER A 190 -8.97 8.09 -14.84
CA SER A 190 -8.11 7.69 -13.71
C SER A 190 -6.66 7.47 -14.12
N ARG A 191 -6.42 6.76 -15.24
CA ARG A 191 -5.07 6.46 -15.73
C ARG A 191 -4.37 7.72 -16.21
N TYR A 192 -5.07 8.58 -16.94
CA TYR A 192 -4.53 9.86 -17.42
C TYR A 192 -4.40 10.91 -16.32
N LYS A 193 -5.16 10.83 -15.22
CA LYS A 193 -4.87 11.61 -14.00
C LYS A 193 -3.52 11.23 -13.40
N SER A 194 -3.20 9.93 -13.34
CA SER A 194 -1.88 9.49 -12.89
C SER A 194 -0.76 9.96 -13.82
N TYR A 195 -0.95 9.92 -15.15
CA TYR A 195 0.02 10.51 -16.08
C TYR A 195 0.14 12.03 -15.94
N GLY A 196 -0.98 12.73 -15.70
CA GLY A 196 -0.97 14.16 -15.41
C GLY A 196 -0.18 14.50 -14.14
N GLN A 197 -0.33 13.70 -13.08
CA GLN A 197 0.46 13.86 -11.85
C GLN A 197 1.97 13.70 -12.09
N ASP A 198 2.37 12.68 -12.85
CA ASP A 198 3.77 12.48 -13.24
C ASP A 198 4.31 13.59 -14.15
N MET A 199 3.42 14.29 -14.87
CA MET A 199 3.79 15.40 -15.74
C MET A 199 4.03 16.70 -14.97
N ARG A 200 3.35 16.89 -13.83
CA ARG A 200 3.49 18.06 -12.96
C ARG A 200 4.87 18.09 -12.30
N ASP A 201 5.30 19.30 -11.98
CA ASP A 201 6.57 19.52 -11.30
C ASP A 201 6.53 19.04 -9.85
N PRO A 202 7.40 18.09 -9.44
CA PRO A 202 7.58 17.80 -8.02
C PRO A 202 8.22 18.98 -7.26
N GLU A 203 8.80 19.97 -7.96
CA GLU A 203 9.46 21.16 -7.39
C GLU A 203 8.76 22.48 -7.74
N ALA A 204 7.45 22.48 -8.00
CA ALA A 204 6.71 23.74 -7.95
C ALA A 204 6.87 24.33 -6.54
N LYS A 205 7.78 25.31 -6.38
CA LYS A 205 8.05 26.01 -5.12
C LYS A 205 6.72 26.27 -4.41
N GLY A 206 6.57 25.68 -3.23
CA GLY A 206 5.34 25.80 -2.46
C GLY A 206 4.30 24.71 -2.70
N LYS A 207 4.64 23.49 -3.16
CA LYS A 207 3.75 22.31 -3.08
C LYS A 207 4.48 21.08 -2.54
N ILE A 208 3.77 20.23 -1.77
CA ILE A 208 4.30 18.98 -1.21
C ILE A 208 3.32 17.82 -1.46
N GLN A 209 3.84 16.63 -1.72
CA GLN A 209 3.03 15.43 -1.90
C GLN A 209 2.71 14.77 -0.56
N ALA A 210 1.44 14.44 -0.35
CA ALA A 210 0.95 13.62 0.74
C ALA A 210 1.36 12.16 0.54
N SER A 211 1.92 11.56 1.59
CA SER A 211 2.28 10.14 1.68
C SER A 211 1.08 9.32 2.17
N ASP A 212 1.20 8.00 2.17
CA ASP A 212 0.18 7.14 2.75
C ASP A 212 0.02 7.40 4.25
N GLY A 213 -1.20 7.68 4.69
CA GLY A 213 -1.52 8.12 6.06
C GLY A 213 -1.31 9.61 6.35
N ASP A 214 -0.84 10.43 5.40
CA ASP A 214 -0.79 11.88 5.62
C ASP A 214 -2.20 12.47 5.75
N ASN A 215 -2.37 13.42 6.68
CA ASN A 215 -3.53 14.31 6.76
C ASN A 215 -3.06 15.75 7.00
N LEU A 216 -3.97 16.74 6.98
CA LEU A 216 -3.59 18.15 7.18
C LEU A 216 -2.79 18.38 8.47
N TRP A 217 -3.06 17.63 9.53
CA TRP A 217 -2.34 17.72 10.79
C TRP A 217 -0.93 17.16 10.69
N SER A 218 -0.75 15.92 10.20
CA SER A 218 0.60 15.33 10.07
C SER A 218 1.46 16.11 9.08
N MET A 219 0.83 16.65 8.02
CA MET A 219 1.44 17.56 7.07
C MET A 219 1.89 18.87 7.73
N SER A 220 1.04 19.48 8.55
CA SER A 220 1.34 20.72 9.28
C SER A 220 2.59 20.60 10.15
N LYS A 221 2.71 19.47 10.86
CA LYS A 221 3.88 19.16 11.70
C LYS A 221 5.12 18.90 10.87
N ARG A 222 5.00 18.11 9.80
CA ARG A 222 6.12 17.84 8.88
C ARG A 222 6.68 19.12 8.24
N LEU A 223 5.83 20.12 8.05
CA LEU A 223 6.16 21.36 7.34
C LEU A 223 6.45 22.56 8.25
N GLY A 224 6.18 22.46 9.55
CA GLY A 224 6.33 23.58 10.49
C GLY A 224 5.35 24.74 10.26
N VAL A 225 4.16 24.46 9.71
CA VAL A 225 3.09 25.46 9.44
C VAL A 225 1.82 25.04 10.19
N SER A 226 0.86 25.94 10.42
CA SER A 226 -0.40 25.55 11.07
C SER A 226 -1.35 24.83 10.12
N VAL A 227 -2.26 24.01 10.67
CA VAL A 227 -3.34 23.35 9.91
C VAL A 227 -4.22 24.38 9.19
N ASP A 228 -4.48 25.52 9.82
CA ASP A 228 -5.30 26.59 9.23
C ASP A 228 -4.58 27.29 8.07
N GLU A 229 -3.27 27.53 8.17
CA GLU A 229 -2.47 28.07 7.07
C GLU A 229 -2.40 27.09 5.89
N LEU A 230 -2.24 25.80 6.15
CA LEU A 230 -2.32 24.76 5.13
C LEU A 230 -3.70 24.67 4.50
N ARG A 231 -4.78 24.74 5.29
CA ARG A 231 -6.15 24.71 4.77
C ARG A 231 -6.46 25.97 3.94
N ALA A 232 -6.00 27.13 4.38
CA ALA A 232 -6.15 28.39 3.65
C ALA A 232 -5.39 28.38 2.31
N ALA A 233 -4.21 27.74 2.28
CA ALA A 233 -3.45 27.53 1.04
C ALA A 233 -4.08 26.49 0.10
N ASN A 234 -5.00 25.66 0.60
CA ASN A 234 -5.66 24.58 -0.14
C ASN A 234 -7.19 24.65 -0.07
N PRO A 235 -7.81 25.69 -0.67
CA PRO A 235 -9.25 25.94 -0.59
C PRO A 235 -10.10 24.86 -1.29
N ASP A 236 -9.49 24.06 -2.17
CA ASP A 236 -10.15 22.98 -2.91
C ASP A 236 -10.35 21.69 -2.08
N LEU A 237 -9.76 21.60 -0.88
CA LEU A 237 -10.01 20.49 0.03
C LEU A 237 -11.45 20.55 0.55
N ASN A 238 -12.05 19.37 0.75
CA ASN A 238 -13.38 19.31 1.33
C ASN A 238 -13.37 19.86 2.79
N LYS A 239 -14.54 20.11 3.37
CA LYS A 239 -14.66 20.64 4.75
C LYS A 239 -13.94 19.80 5.81
N ASN A 240 -13.70 18.52 5.53
CA ASN A 240 -12.99 17.59 6.42
C ASN A 240 -11.47 17.63 6.22
N GLY A 241 -10.98 18.28 5.16
CA GLY A 241 -9.56 18.33 4.84
C GLY A 241 -8.99 16.99 4.37
N ASP A 242 -9.81 16.14 3.77
CA ASP A 242 -9.40 14.79 3.36
C ASP A 242 -8.32 14.89 2.29
N ILE A 243 -7.14 14.37 2.59
CA ILE A 243 -6.05 14.19 1.64
C ILE A 243 -5.76 12.70 1.50
N ARG A 244 -5.36 12.27 0.31
CA ARG A 244 -5.00 10.89 0.01
C ARG A 244 -3.53 10.80 -0.33
N ALA A 245 -2.96 9.62 -0.11
CA ALA A 245 -1.64 9.29 -0.60
C ALA A 245 -1.53 9.67 -2.09
N GLY A 246 -0.54 10.50 -2.40
CA GLY A 246 -0.28 11.00 -3.74
C GLY A 246 -0.95 12.34 -4.10
N ASP A 247 -1.82 12.90 -3.24
CA ASP A 247 -2.35 14.25 -3.39
C ASP A 247 -1.24 15.29 -3.16
N TYR A 248 -1.37 16.49 -3.76
CA TYR A 248 -0.42 17.57 -3.59
C TYR A 248 -1.08 18.73 -2.85
N LEU A 249 -0.45 19.16 -1.75
CA LEU A 249 -0.83 20.31 -0.96
C LEU A 249 0.02 21.51 -1.35
N THR A 250 -0.63 22.64 -1.58
CA THR A 250 0.01 23.95 -1.67
C THR A 250 0.46 24.38 -0.27
N LEU A 251 1.73 24.68 -0.13
CA LEU A 251 2.30 25.26 1.06
C LEU A 251 1.86 26.72 1.16
N PRO A 252 1.53 27.22 2.36
CA PRO A 252 1.30 28.65 2.56
C PRO A 252 2.56 29.42 2.14
N VAL A 253 2.36 30.54 1.45
CA VAL A 253 3.44 31.34 0.86
C VAL A 253 4.22 32.02 2.00
N ASN A 254 5.25 31.32 2.51
CA ASN A 254 6.58 31.79 2.95
C ASN A 254 7.15 30.91 4.09
N PRO A 255 7.82 29.78 3.79
CA PRO A 255 8.63 29.05 4.76
C PRO A 255 9.96 29.75 5.08
N GLU A 256 10.37 30.77 4.31
CA GLU A 256 11.71 31.38 4.41
C GLU A 256 11.83 32.49 5.49
N GLU A 257 10.76 32.89 6.19
CA GLU A 257 10.83 33.97 7.21
C GLU A 257 10.57 33.56 8.67
N LYS A 258 10.55 32.27 9.01
CA LYS A 258 10.55 31.83 10.41
C LYS A 258 11.52 30.69 10.70
N GLN A 259 12.75 30.81 10.18
CA GLN A 259 13.87 30.14 10.84
C GLN A 259 14.20 30.90 12.13
N PRO A 260 14.40 30.22 13.28
CA PRO A 260 14.96 30.86 14.45
C PRO A 260 16.35 31.40 14.11
N ASP A 261 16.55 32.65 14.51
CA ASP A 261 17.70 33.51 14.28
C ASP A 261 19.04 32.78 14.52
N LYS A 262 19.86 32.67 13.45
CA LYS A 262 21.26 32.28 13.53
C LYS A 262 22.07 33.51 13.91
N SER A 263 22.27 33.73 15.21
CA SER A 263 23.33 34.59 15.72
C SER A 263 24.15 33.84 16.77
N GLU A 264 25.40 33.57 16.38
CA GLU A 264 26.56 33.05 17.13
C GLU A 264 26.61 31.54 17.43
N GLU A 265 26.79 30.74 16.38
CA GLU A 265 27.50 29.46 16.46
C GLU A 265 28.88 29.64 15.80
N LYS A 266 29.94 29.57 16.62
CA LYS A 266 31.33 29.59 16.15
C LYS A 266 31.60 28.39 15.24
N GLU A 267 32.34 28.62 14.16
CA GLU A 267 32.77 27.59 13.21
C GLU A 267 33.33 26.34 13.92
N PRO A 268 32.90 25.11 13.54
CA PRO A 268 33.63 23.92 13.92
C PRO A 268 34.90 23.81 13.07
N GLN A 269 36.05 23.89 13.73
CA GLN A 269 37.32 23.38 13.21
C GLN A 269 37.23 21.85 13.03
N PRO A 270 38.02 21.27 12.11
CA PRO A 270 38.02 19.84 11.84
C PRO A 270 38.74 19.09 12.98
N THR A 271 38.00 18.32 13.78
CA THR A 271 38.58 17.42 14.78
C THR A 271 37.99 16.02 14.63
N GLU A 272 38.85 15.14 14.13
CA GLU A 272 38.98 13.68 14.34
C GLU A 272 37.75 12.74 14.20
N PRO A 273 37.98 11.52 13.66
CA PRO A 273 36.92 10.51 13.52
C PRO A 273 36.31 10.19 14.90
N PRO A 274 35.00 9.84 14.96
CA PRO A 274 34.34 9.52 16.21
C PRO A 274 35.12 8.47 16.98
N GLN A 275 35.69 8.87 18.12
CA GLN A 275 36.17 7.94 19.12
C GLN A 275 34.99 7.08 19.58
N GLU A 276 35.25 5.79 19.62
CA GLU A 276 34.44 4.74 20.21
C GLU A 276 33.95 5.19 21.60
N VAL A 277 32.63 5.33 21.74
CA VAL A 277 32.02 5.73 23.01
C VAL A 277 32.21 4.57 23.98
N GLU A 278 33.01 4.77 25.03
CA GLU A 278 33.07 3.82 26.14
C GLU A 278 31.68 3.63 26.78
N PRO A 279 31.37 2.41 27.23
CA PRO A 279 30.00 2.00 27.54
C PRO A 279 29.62 2.32 28.99
N GLU A 280 29.27 3.56 29.30
CA GLU A 280 28.65 3.88 30.60
C GLU A 280 27.48 4.85 30.45
N GLN A 281 26.31 4.27 30.14
CA GLN A 281 25.02 4.45 30.82
C GLN A 281 23.88 3.81 29.99
N LEU A 282 24.04 2.53 29.62
CA LEU A 282 22.86 1.68 29.46
C LEU A 282 22.30 1.50 30.88
N GLN A 283 21.16 2.11 31.20
CA GLN A 283 20.35 1.57 32.29
C GLN A 283 20.20 0.08 32.00
N GLU A 284 20.63 -0.77 32.94
CA GLU A 284 20.42 -2.22 32.80
C GLU A 284 18.93 -2.43 32.57
N LEU A 285 18.61 -2.97 31.39
CA LEU A 285 17.24 -3.28 31.01
C LEU A 285 16.64 -4.16 32.11
N GLY A 286 15.45 -3.81 32.60
CA GLY A 286 14.77 -4.54 33.65
C GLY A 286 14.30 -5.91 33.19
N ALA A 287 13.75 -6.68 34.12
CA ALA A 287 13.34 -8.07 33.87
C ALA A 287 12.26 -8.20 32.80
N ASP A 288 11.35 -7.23 32.69
CA ASP A 288 10.23 -7.27 31.75
C ASP A 288 10.68 -6.93 30.33
N GLY A 289 11.56 -5.93 30.18
CA GLY A 289 12.21 -5.57 28.92
C GLY A 289 13.10 -6.70 28.41
N GLN A 290 13.89 -7.33 29.30
CA GLN A 290 14.68 -8.52 28.94
C GLN A 290 13.78 -9.68 28.49
N THR A 291 12.71 -9.95 29.23
CA THR A 291 11.72 -10.98 28.89
C THR A 291 11.10 -10.72 27.52
N PHE A 292 10.76 -9.47 27.21
CA PHE A 292 10.24 -9.07 25.91
C PHE A 292 11.27 -9.34 24.80
N LEU A 293 12.52 -8.88 24.96
CA LEU A 293 13.59 -9.13 23.97
C LEU A 293 13.81 -10.62 23.72
N GLU A 294 13.88 -11.42 24.80
CA GLU A 294 14.06 -12.87 24.70
C GLU A 294 12.91 -13.53 23.93
N ARG A 295 11.66 -13.10 24.17
CA ARG A 295 10.49 -13.62 23.44
C ARG A 295 10.55 -13.30 21.95
N ILE A 296 10.87 -12.05 21.58
CA ILE A 296 10.90 -11.66 20.17
C ILE A 296 12.05 -12.34 19.42
N GLY A 297 13.20 -12.52 20.09
CA GLY A 297 14.37 -13.19 19.51
C GLY A 297 14.17 -14.68 19.24
N LYS A 298 13.16 -15.31 19.85
CA LYS A 298 12.83 -16.73 19.63
C LYS A 298 11.88 -16.92 18.45
N PRO A 299 11.99 -18.05 17.71
CA PRO A 299 10.96 -18.48 16.77
C PRO A 299 9.59 -18.56 17.46
N ASN A 300 8.52 -18.33 16.71
CA ASN A 300 7.18 -18.44 17.26
C ASN A 300 6.96 -19.86 17.80
N ALA A 301 6.47 -19.96 19.04
CA ALA A 301 6.14 -21.23 19.66
C ALA A 301 5.02 -22.00 18.93
N ARG A 302 4.33 -21.36 17.97
CA ARG A 302 3.40 -22.00 17.02
C ARG A 302 3.82 -21.74 15.57
N PRO A 303 4.75 -22.55 15.01
CA PRO A 303 5.24 -22.38 13.65
C PRO A 303 4.15 -22.38 12.57
N ALA A 304 3.02 -23.06 12.82
CA ALA A 304 1.87 -23.06 11.92
C ALA A 304 1.34 -21.65 11.61
N LEU A 305 1.42 -20.70 12.55
CA LEU A 305 1.00 -19.31 12.30
C LEU A 305 1.93 -18.62 11.30
N ASP A 306 3.24 -18.83 11.47
CA ASP A 306 4.24 -18.22 10.61
C ASP A 306 4.23 -18.83 9.20
N ILE A 307 3.99 -20.14 9.10
CA ILE A 307 3.73 -20.83 7.83
C ILE A 307 2.46 -20.25 7.19
N ALA A 308 1.39 -20.09 7.97
CA ALA A 308 0.13 -19.55 7.47
C ALA A 308 0.26 -18.12 6.92
N ALA A 309 1.29 -17.35 7.30
CA ALA A 309 1.57 -16.05 6.70
C ALA A 309 2.14 -16.12 5.28
N LYS A 310 2.80 -17.22 4.87
CA LYS A 310 3.26 -17.45 3.49
C LYS A 310 2.07 -17.62 2.55
N GLU A 311 2.18 -17.18 1.29
CA GLU A 311 1.15 -17.48 0.28
C GLU A 311 0.84 -18.99 0.21
N PRO A 312 -0.44 -19.41 0.24
CA PRO A 312 -0.78 -20.83 0.37
C PRO A 312 -0.22 -21.69 -0.77
N GLY A 313 -0.10 -21.15 -1.99
CA GLY A 313 0.53 -21.86 -3.11
C GLY A 313 2.02 -22.17 -2.92
N HIS A 314 2.70 -21.52 -1.99
CA HIS A 314 4.11 -21.76 -1.66
C HIS A 314 4.31 -22.69 -0.46
N TRP A 315 3.25 -23.29 0.07
CA TRP A 315 3.38 -24.25 1.15
C TRP A 315 3.83 -25.60 0.61
N THR A 316 4.85 -26.19 1.23
CA THR A 316 5.10 -27.62 1.06
C THR A 316 3.92 -28.42 1.61
N LYS A 317 3.80 -29.70 1.23
CA LYS A 317 2.77 -30.57 1.80
C LYS A 317 2.86 -30.66 3.31
N ASP A 318 4.07 -30.82 3.85
CA ASP A 318 4.30 -30.94 5.30
C ASP A 318 3.96 -29.63 6.05
N GLU A 319 4.23 -28.48 5.42
CA GLU A 319 3.86 -27.17 5.95
C GLU A 319 2.34 -27.00 5.98
N ALA A 320 1.65 -27.38 4.91
CA ALA A 320 0.20 -27.36 4.85
C ALA A 320 -0.42 -28.31 5.90
N ASP A 321 0.11 -29.53 6.01
CA ASP A 321 -0.33 -30.50 7.02
C ASP A 321 -0.11 -29.96 8.43
N THR A 322 0.98 -29.25 8.68
CA THR A 322 1.25 -28.57 9.96
C THR A 322 0.19 -27.52 10.26
N VAL A 323 -0.18 -26.67 9.30
CA VAL A 323 -1.24 -25.65 9.47
C VAL A 323 -2.61 -26.30 9.67
N ILE A 324 -2.94 -27.33 8.89
CA ILE A 324 -4.21 -28.06 8.95
C ILE A 324 -4.35 -28.76 10.31
N GLN A 325 -3.31 -29.44 10.79
CA GLN A 325 -3.32 -30.11 12.09
C GLN A 325 -3.42 -29.09 13.24
N ASP A 326 -2.70 -27.96 13.17
CA ASP A 326 -2.79 -26.90 14.17
C ASP A 326 -4.20 -26.29 14.23
N TYR A 327 -4.82 -26.05 13.06
CA TYR A 327 -6.20 -25.60 12.93
C TYR A 327 -7.20 -26.59 13.57
N GLN A 328 -7.04 -27.90 13.35
CA GLN A 328 -7.97 -28.92 13.84
C GLN A 328 -7.84 -29.20 15.35
N ARG A 329 -6.64 -29.03 15.93
CA ARG A 329 -6.34 -29.43 17.31
C ARG A 329 -6.74 -28.41 18.39
N PHE A 330 -6.83 -27.12 18.05
CA PHE A 330 -6.99 -26.06 19.05
C PHE A 330 -8.28 -25.27 18.87
N ARG A 331 -9.06 -25.08 19.95
CA ARG A 331 -10.11 -24.04 20.02
C ARG A 331 -9.46 -22.66 20.16
N ARG A 332 -9.86 -21.71 19.30
CA ARG A 332 -9.29 -20.34 19.23
C ARG A 332 -10.42 -19.31 19.05
N PRO A 333 -10.15 -18.00 19.16
CA PRO A 333 -11.11 -16.98 18.73
C PRO A 333 -11.54 -17.24 17.27
N GLU A 334 -12.83 -17.09 16.99
CA GLU A 334 -13.41 -17.46 15.69
C GLU A 334 -12.73 -16.74 14.51
N SER A 335 -12.27 -15.50 14.72
CA SER A 335 -11.53 -14.73 13.71
C SER A 335 -10.23 -15.41 13.26
N LEU A 336 -9.47 -16.01 14.18
CA LEU A 336 -8.23 -16.71 13.86
C LEU A 336 -8.50 -18.06 13.19
N ASN A 337 -9.55 -18.75 13.63
CA ASN A 337 -9.98 -19.99 13.00
C ASN A 337 -10.52 -19.76 11.59
N ALA A 338 -11.30 -18.70 11.38
CA ALA A 338 -11.79 -18.31 10.06
C ALA A 338 -10.62 -17.97 9.14
N TRP A 339 -9.63 -17.21 9.63
CA TRP A 339 -8.44 -16.88 8.85
C TRP A 339 -7.64 -18.14 8.48
N LEU A 340 -7.30 -19.03 9.42
CA LEU A 340 -6.57 -20.28 9.11
C LEU A 340 -7.37 -21.19 8.16
N ARG A 341 -8.70 -21.23 8.30
CA ARG A 341 -9.60 -21.98 7.41
C ARG A 341 -9.58 -21.42 5.99
N GLU A 342 -9.61 -20.10 5.85
CA GLU A 342 -9.47 -19.44 4.55
C GLU A 342 -8.13 -19.79 3.91
N ARG A 343 -7.01 -19.69 4.66
CA ARG A 343 -5.67 -20.01 4.15
C ARG A 343 -5.54 -21.47 3.70
N THR A 344 -6.06 -22.41 4.49
CA THR A 344 -6.09 -23.83 4.12
C THR A 344 -7.02 -24.10 2.94
N THR A 345 -8.14 -23.36 2.83
CA THR A 345 -9.03 -23.43 1.66
C THR A 345 -8.31 -22.95 0.40
N GLU A 346 -7.61 -21.82 0.45
CA GLU A 346 -6.83 -21.29 -0.67
C GLU A 346 -5.68 -22.23 -1.05
N TYR A 347 -5.03 -22.89 -0.09
CA TYR A 347 -4.08 -23.97 -0.39
C TYR A 347 -4.75 -25.10 -1.18
N PHE A 348 -5.89 -25.62 -0.73
CA PHE A 348 -6.58 -26.70 -1.44
C PHE A 348 -7.12 -26.27 -2.80
N LYS A 349 -7.59 -25.02 -2.95
CA LYS A 349 -7.95 -24.44 -4.24
C LYS A 349 -6.74 -24.33 -5.15
N HIS A 350 -5.57 -24.00 -4.60
CA HIS A 350 -4.34 -23.97 -5.39
C HIS A 350 -3.96 -25.38 -5.88
N ILE A 351 -4.00 -26.39 -5.00
CA ILE A 351 -3.59 -27.77 -5.35
C ILE A 351 -4.63 -28.53 -6.19
N HIS A 352 -5.92 -28.31 -5.94
CA HIS A 352 -7.02 -29.07 -6.53
C HIS A 352 -7.95 -28.25 -7.45
N GLY A 353 -7.72 -26.93 -7.56
CA GLY A 353 -8.59 -25.94 -8.24
C GLY A 353 -9.93 -25.69 -7.57
N GLU A 354 -10.68 -24.76 -8.16
CA GLU A 354 -11.97 -24.28 -7.63
C GLU A 354 -13.20 -24.99 -8.26
N GLU A 355 -13.00 -26.01 -9.09
CA GLU A 355 -14.09 -26.52 -9.92
C GLU A 355 -15.12 -27.38 -9.16
N ARG A 356 -16.40 -27.05 -9.39
CA ARG A 356 -17.55 -27.81 -8.92
C ARG A 356 -17.61 -29.20 -9.57
N ALA A 357 -18.15 -30.17 -8.83
CA ALA A 357 -18.55 -31.47 -9.36
C ALA A 357 -19.33 -31.31 -10.68
N ILE A 358 -18.91 -32.04 -11.71
CA ILE A 358 -19.62 -32.09 -13.00
C ILE A 358 -20.91 -32.85 -12.74
N ARG A 359 -22.03 -32.16 -12.87
CA ARG A 359 -23.36 -32.75 -12.76
C ARG A 359 -23.91 -32.98 -14.15
N ASP A 360 -24.51 -34.14 -14.37
CA ASP A 360 -25.29 -34.36 -15.56
C ASP A 360 -26.58 -33.53 -15.53
N TRP A 361 -27.34 -33.60 -16.61
CA TRP A 361 -28.62 -32.92 -16.77
C TRP A 361 -29.70 -33.39 -15.76
N THR A 362 -29.47 -34.49 -15.03
CA THR A 362 -30.35 -34.99 -13.95
C THR A 362 -29.91 -34.49 -12.56
N GLY A 363 -28.80 -33.76 -12.47
CA GLY A 363 -28.22 -33.26 -11.23
C GLY A 363 -27.32 -34.27 -10.51
N ARG A 364 -27.11 -35.47 -11.07
CA ARG A 364 -26.20 -36.50 -10.52
C ARG A 364 -24.76 -36.15 -10.83
N ILE A 365 -23.88 -36.33 -9.84
CA ILE A 365 -22.44 -36.11 -10.01
C ILE A 365 -21.89 -37.20 -10.93
N VAL A 366 -21.45 -36.81 -12.12
CA VAL A 366 -20.88 -37.70 -13.15
C VAL A 366 -19.36 -37.60 -13.24
N GLY A 367 -18.76 -36.68 -12.49
CA GLY A 367 -17.32 -36.63 -12.34
C GLY A 367 -16.84 -35.42 -11.57
N TYR A 368 -15.54 -35.41 -11.32
CA TYR A 368 -14.79 -34.24 -10.89
C TYR A 368 -13.80 -33.93 -12.01
N ARG A 369 -13.62 -32.67 -12.41
CA ARG A 369 -12.56 -32.33 -13.37
C ARG A 369 -11.24 -32.61 -12.66
N LYS A 370 -10.49 -33.64 -13.09
CA LYS A 370 -9.15 -33.90 -12.58
C LYS A 370 -8.25 -32.79 -13.08
N ILE A 371 -7.91 -31.87 -12.20
CA ILE A 371 -6.81 -30.93 -12.40
C ILE A 371 -5.55 -31.71 -12.07
N SER A 372 -4.53 -31.66 -12.93
CA SER A 372 -3.21 -32.18 -12.58
C SER A 372 -2.84 -31.61 -11.21
N PRO A 373 -2.43 -32.43 -10.23
CA PRO A 373 -2.00 -31.92 -8.94
C PRO A 373 -0.86 -30.95 -9.20
N PHE A 374 -1.00 -29.69 -8.80
CA PHE A 374 0.15 -28.81 -8.70
C PHE A 374 1.19 -29.53 -7.82
N GLU A 375 2.43 -29.61 -8.29
CA GLU A 375 3.50 -30.19 -7.48
C GLU A 375 3.79 -29.24 -6.32
N HIS A 376 3.76 -29.78 -5.10
CA HIS A 376 4.16 -29.02 -3.92
C HIS A 376 5.61 -28.54 -4.10
N PRO A 377 5.96 -27.36 -3.58
CA PRO A 377 7.35 -26.94 -3.47
C PRO A 377 8.19 -28.05 -2.82
N GLY A 378 9.28 -28.44 -3.48
CA GLY A 378 10.12 -29.56 -3.05
C GLY A 378 11.03 -29.24 -1.85
N ALA A 379 11.12 -27.97 -1.46
CA ALA A 379 11.88 -27.52 -0.30
C ALA A 379 11.13 -26.39 0.42
N PRO A 380 11.16 -26.35 1.76
CA PRO A 380 10.57 -25.26 2.52
C PRO A 380 11.32 -23.96 2.23
N GLU A 381 10.58 -22.93 1.84
CA GLU A 381 11.14 -21.58 1.82
C GLU A 381 11.38 -21.08 3.26
N PRO A 382 12.39 -20.22 3.49
CA PRO A 382 12.51 -19.51 4.76
C PRO A 382 11.18 -18.85 5.13
N ILE A 383 10.80 -18.96 6.40
CA ILE A 383 9.51 -18.49 6.89
C ILE A 383 9.33 -17.01 6.51
N PHE A 384 8.13 -16.62 6.05
CA PHE A 384 7.84 -15.25 5.58
C PHE A 384 8.37 -14.19 6.54
N LEU A 385 8.16 -14.41 7.84
CA LEU A 385 8.68 -13.59 8.93
C LEU A 385 10.23 -13.56 8.96
N GLN A 386 10.93 -14.69 8.80
CA GLN A 386 12.41 -14.70 8.74
C GLN A 386 12.98 -13.89 7.57
N LYS A 387 12.33 -13.86 6.39
CA LYS A 387 12.79 -13.06 5.23
C LYS A 387 12.54 -11.56 5.39
N THR A 388 11.57 -11.17 6.19
CA THR A 388 11.07 -9.77 6.27
C THR A 388 11.56 -8.98 7.48
N LEU A 389 12.28 -9.62 8.43
CA LEU A 389 12.52 -9.07 9.76
C LEU A 389 13.98 -8.63 10.03
N VAL A 390 14.59 -7.91 9.09
CA VAL A 390 15.85 -7.17 9.35
C VAL A 390 15.64 -6.06 10.40
N ASN A 391 14.39 -5.63 10.61
CA ASN A 391 14.03 -4.50 11.48
C ASN A 391 13.48 -4.88 12.87
N LEU A 392 13.40 -6.17 13.23
CA LEU A 392 12.88 -6.58 14.54
C LEU A 392 13.78 -6.15 15.70
N ASP A 393 15.09 -6.29 15.53
CA ASP A 393 16.05 -5.98 16.59
C ASP A 393 15.95 -4.51 17.04
N ALA A 394 15.89 -3.59 16.08
CA ALA A 394 15.80 -2.15 16.34
C ALA A 394 14.49 -1.77 17.06
N ILE A 395 13.33 -2.25 16.57
CA ILE A 395 12.05 -1.94 17.23
C ILE A 395 11.96 -2.60 18.61
N SER A 396 12.41 -3.84 18.75
CA SER A 396 12.34 -4.55 20.02
C SER A 396 13.23 -3.89 21.08
N LYS A 397 14.45 -3.47 20.73
CA LYS A 397 15.33 -2.72 21.65
C LYS A 397 14.74 -1.39 22.08
N ARG A 398 14.04 -0.70 21.17
CA ARG A 398 13.37 0.57 21.50
C ARG A 398 12.12 0.39 22.37
N LEU A 399 11.37 -0.69 22.18
CA LEU A 399 10.17 -0.97 22.97
C LEU A 399 10.49 -1.57 24.34
N ALA A 400 11.62 -2.29 24.49
CA ALA A 400 11.94 -2.99 25.73
C ALA A 400 11.97 -2.08 26.98
N PRO A 401 12.54 -0.86 26.96
CA PRO A 401 12.45 0.06 28.11
C PRO A 401 11.02 0.47 28.46
N VAL A 402 10.11 0.51 27.46
CA VAL A 402 8.68 0.79 27.71
C VAL A 402 8.01 -0.40 28.39
N PHE A 403 8.41 -1.63 28.05
CA PHE A 403 7.94 -2.83 28.72
C PHE A 403 8.39 -2.91 30.18
N ASP A 404 9.59 -2.42 30.50
CA ASP A 404 10.02 -2.25 31.89
C ASP A 404 9.22 -1.17 32.62
N ALA A 405 8.98 -0.04 31.97
CA ALA A 405 8.27 1.09 32.58
C ALA A 405 6.80 0.78 32.87
N ASP A 406 6.11 0.13 31.93
CA ASP A 406 4.67 -0.17 32.03
C ASP A 406 4.39 -1.52 32.72
N GLY A 407 5.40 -2.40 32.76
CA GLY A 407 5.30 -3.80 33.15
C GLY A 407 4.78 -4.70 32.01
N MET A 408 5.28 -5.93 31.94
CA MET A 408 5.05 -6.85 30.81
C MET A 408 3.56 -7.04 30.50
N ASN A 409 2.70 -7.19 31.51
CA ASN A 409 1.27 -7.42 31.32
C ASN A 409 0.55 -6.20 30.72
N ASN A 410 0.76 -5.00 31.28
CA ASN A 410 0.11 -3.78 30.80
C ASN A 410 0.63 -3.35 29.43
N ALA A 411 1.95 -3.45 29.21
CA ALA A 411 2.58 -3.20 27.93
C ALA A 411 2.05 -4.17 26.86
N THR A 412 1.89 -5.45 27.21
CA THR A 412 1.30 -6.44 26.30
C THR A 412 -0.15 -6.10 25.97
N LYS A 413 -0.98 -5.74 26.96
CA LYS A 413 -2.38 -5.36 26.72
C LYS A 413 -2.47 -4.14 25.80
N SER A 414 -1.64 -3.13 26.05
CA SER A 414 -1.55 -1.93 25.21
C SER A 414 -1.08 -2.27 23.79
N MET A 415 -0.11 -3.17 23.64
CA MET A 415 0.32 -3.66 22.32
C MET A 415 -0.82 -4.39 21.61
N GLN A 416 -1.53 -5.30 22.29
CA GLN A 416 -2.68 -6.02 21.72
C GLN A 416 -3.78 -5.05 21.24
N GLN A 417 -4.07 -4.01 22.03
CA GLN A 417 -5.00 -2.94 21.65
C GLN A 417 -4.53 -2.18 20.40
N GLY A 418 -3.26 -1.76 20.37
CA GLY A 418 -2.67 -1.08 19.23
C GLY A 418 -2.67 -1.90 17.94
N LEU A 419 -2.26 -3.16 18.04
CA LEU A 419 -2.26 -4.09 16.92
C LEU A 419 -3.69 -4.39 16.42
N ASN A 420 -4.69 -4.42 17.30
CA ASN A 420 -6.10 -4.55 16.90
C ASN A 420 -6.59 -3.34 16.11
N LEU A 421 -6.14 -2.13 16.46
CA LEU A 421 -6.47 -0.90 15.71
C LEU A 421 -5.82 -0.91 14.32
N LEU A 422 -4.55 -1.32 14.22
CA LEU A 422 -3.80 -1.37 12.96
C LEU A 422 -4.31 -2.45 11.99
N ASN A 423 -4.75 -3.60 12.49
CA ASN A 423 -4.99 -4.79 11.67
C ASN A 423 -6.46 -5.13 11.38
N LYS A 424 -7.39 -4.18 11.53
CA LYS A 424 -8.85 -4.39 11.50
C LYS A 424 -9.37 -5.34 10.41
N GLU A 425 -8.81 -5.32 9.22
CA GLU A 425 -9.27 -6.12 8.08
C GLU A 425 -8.33 -7.27 7.69
N LYS A 426 -7.08 -7.26 8.18
CA LYS A 426 -6.00 -8.10 7.64
C LYS A 426 -5.53 -9.18 8.60
N MET A 427 -5.87 -9.09 9.89
CA MET A 427 -5.51 -10.10 10.88
C MET A 427 -6.64 -10.40 11.87
N PRO A 428 -6.61 -11.61 12.45
CA PRO A 428 -7.48 -11.96 13.56
C PRO A 428 -7.32 -11.00 14.73
N ARG A 429 -8.44 -10.53 15.28
CA ARG A 429 -8.45 -9.72 16.49
C ARG A 429 -7.79 -10.47 17.65
N LEU A 430 -6.80 -9.85 18.26
CA LEU A 430 -6.10 -10.31 19.46
C LEU A 430 -7.01 -10.16 20.68
N LYS A 431 -6.90 -11.10 21.62
CA LYS A 431 -7.47 -10.94 22.95
C LYS A 431 -6.64 -9.88 23.70
N GLU A 432 -7.31 -8.98 24.40
CA GLU A 432 -6.68 -7.88 25.14
C GLU A 432 -6.50 -8.29 26.61
N ASP A 433 -5.69 -9.32 26.85
CA ASP A 433 -5.52 -9.97 28.17
C ASP A 433 -4.15 -9.71 28.83
N GLY A 434 -3.23 -9.04 28.13
CA GLY A 434 -1.88 -8.80 28.64
C GLY A 434 -0.98 -10.04 28.61
N ASP A 435 -1.43 -11.14 28.00
CA ASP A 435 -0.64 -12.36 27.85
C ASP A 435 0.10 -12.36 26.50
N TRP A 436 1.44 -12.31 26.55
CA TRP A 436 2.26 -12.39 25.34
C TRP A 436 2.41 -13.83 24.89
N GLY A 437 1.32 -14.37 24.31
CA GLY A 437 1.28 -15.71 23.76
C GLY A 437 1.70 -15.78 22.28
N PRO A 438 1.67 -16.99 21.68
CA PRO A 438 2.07 -17.21 20.29
C PRO A 438 1.27 -16.39 19.25
N ILE A 439 0.02 -16.05 19.57
CA ILE A 439 -0.85 -15.27 18.69
C ILE A 439 -0.47 -13.78 18.74
N THR A 440 -0.16 -13.26 19.93
CA THR A 440 0.35 -11.90 20.11
C THR A 440 1.70 -11.73 19.42
N ASP A 441 2.62 -12.69 19.61
CA ASP A 441 3.93 -12.71 18.94
C ASP A 441 3.79 -12.70 17.41
N PHE A 442 2.92 -13.56 16.88
CA PHE A 442 2.59 -13.57 15.45
C PHE A 442 2.05 -12.23 14.96
N GLY A 443 1.05 -11.67 15.66
CA GLY A 443 0.41 -10.41 15.30
C GLY A 443 1.41 -9.26 15.28
N PHE A 444 2.28 -9.17 16.28
CA PHE A 444 3.34 -8.17 16.35
C PHE A 444 4.33 -8.30 15.18
N LYS A 445 4.94 -9.47 15.01
CA LYS A 445 5.95 -9.71 13.97
C LYS A 445 5.38 -9.49 12.57
N LYS A 446 4.15 -9.93 12.33
CA LYS A 446 3.48 -9.73 11.05
C LYS A 446 3.13 -8.25 10.82
N SER A 447 2.74 -7.52 11.85
CA SER A 447 2.45 -6.08 11.72
C SER A 447 3.70 -5.28 11.40
N VAL A 448 4.84 -5.63 12.02
CA VAL A 448 6.14 -5.04 11.64
C VAL A 448 6.45 -5.33 10.17
N ALA A 449 6.22 -6.56 9.71
CA ALA A 449 6.44 -6.93 8.30
C ALA A 449 5.49 -6.24 7.31
N SER A 450 4.22 -6.00 7.68
CA SER A 450 3.21 -5.44 6.77
C SER A 450 3.07 -3.93 6.82
N HIS A 451 3.35 -3.30 7.97
CA HIS A 451 3.17 -1.86 8.20
C HIS A 451 4.48 -1.11 8.49
N GLY A 452 5.58 -1.82 8.76
CA GLY A 452 6.83 -1.21 9.18
C GLY A 452 6.86 -0.85 10.67
N THR A 453 8.03 -0.49 11.17
CA THR A 453 8.26 -0.27 12.61
C THR A 453 7.58 0.99 13.14
N ALA A 454 7.58 2.08 12.37
CA ALA A 454 6.95 3.35 12.77
C ALA A 454 5.44 3.22 13.04
N LYS A 455 4.71 2.55 12.14
CA LYS A 455 3.27 2.31 12.32
C LYS A 455 2.97 1.45 13.54
N VAL A 456 3.85 0.49 13.87
CA VAL A 456 3.71 -0.32 15.08
C VAL A 456 3.93 0.51 16.34
N ASP A 457 4.85 1.48 16.35
CA ASP A 457 5.00 2.42 17.48
C ASP A 457 3.75 3.29 17.65
N GLU A 458 3.23 3.85 16.55
CA GLU A 458 2.02 4.67 16.56
C GLU A 458 0.81 3.88 17.08
N GLY A 459 0.63 2.64 16.60
CA GLY A 459 -0.39 1.74 17.12
C GLY A 459 -0.20 1.43 18.60
N PHE A 460 1.04 1.15 19.03
CA PHE A 460 1.33 0.90 20.45
C PHE A 460 1.02 2.12 21.33
N ALA A 461 1.35 3.33 20.86
CA ALA A 461 0.99 4.58 21.53
C ALA A 461 -0.54 4.76 21.65
N LEU A 462 -1.31 4.43 20.61
CA LEU A 462 -2.77 4.43 20.69
C LEU A 462 -3.32 3.40 21.68
N GLY A 463 -2.72 2.21 21.73
CA GLY A 463 -3.10 1.19 22.70
C GLY A 463 -2.80 1.62 24.15
N ARG A 464 -1.65 2.26 24.39
CA ARG A 464 -1.34 2.84 25.71
C ARG A 464 -2.31 3.97 26.07
N LEU A 465 -2.67 4.83 25.10
CA LEU A 465 -3.69 5.87 25.29
C LEU A 465 -5.07 5.27 25.57
N GLN A 466 -5.40 4.14 24.95
CA GLN A 466 -6.67 3.43 25.18
C GLN A 466 -6.73 2.94 26.62
N THR A 467 -5.66 2.31 27.11
CA THR A 467 -5.55 1.88 28.51
C THR A 467 -5.64 3.07 29.47
N LEU A 468 -4.99 4.19 29.15
CA LEU A 468 -5.09 5.42 29.95
C LEU A 468 -6.53 5.96 30.02
N ALA A 469 -7.27 5.86 28.92
CA ALA A 469 -8.64 6.31 28.80
C ALA A 469 -9.67 5.45 29.56
N GLU A 470 -9.30 4.24 30.02
CA GLU A 470 -10.20 3.35 30.78
C GLU A 470 -10.61 3.93 32.14
N LYS A 471 -9.86 4.91 32.65
CA LYS A 471 -10.14 5.57 33.94
C LYS A 471 -10.04 7.09 33.81
N PRO A 472 -10.83 7.86 34.60
CA PRO A 472 -10.66 9.30 34.68
C PRO A 472 -9.24 9.66 35.12
N GLN A 473 -8.63 10.60 34.42
CA GLN A 473 -7.27 11.07 34.68
C GLN A 473 -7.28 12.38 35.48
N GLN A 474 -6.23 12.61 36.26
CA GLN A 474 -5.92 13.91 36.85
C GLN A 474 -5.02 14.73 35.91
N PRO A 475 -5.00 16.07 36.01
CA PRO A 475 -4.26 16.90 35.07
C PRO A 475 -2.77 16.60 34.99
N GLU A 476 -2.10 16.44 36.13
CA GLU A 476 -0.66 16.14 36.19
C GLU A 476 -0.35 14.76 35.62
N ASP A 477 -1.18 13.76 35.94
CA ASP A 477 -1.03 12.38 35.45
C ASP A 477 -1.23 12.32 33.93
N LEU A 478 -2.29 12.95 33.41
CA LEU A 478 -2.56 12.98 31.97
C LEU A 478 -1.43 13.66 31.21
N ALA A 479 -0.90 14.78 31.72
CA ALA A 479 0.21 15.48 31.10
C ALA A 479 1.46 14.58 31.01
N LYS A 480 1.86 13.99 32.14
CA LYS A 480 3.02 13.09 32.21
C LYS A 480 2.86 11.86 31.32
N GLN A 481 1.70 11.21 31.37
CA GLN A 481 1.42 10.01 30.58
C GLN A 481 1.38 10.33 29.09
N THR A 482 0.77 11.45 28.69
CA THR A 482 0.76 11.86 27.27
C THR A 482 2.17 12.10 26.75
N GLN A 483 3.04 12.75 27.54
CA GLN A 483 4.45 12.92 27.16
C GLN A 483 5.16 11.58 27.00
N THR A 484 4.96 10.63 27.93
CA THR A 484 5.57 9.30 27.87
C THR A 484 5.05 8.46 26.69
N ILE A 485 3.79 8.62 26.30
CA ILE A 485 3.14 7.85 25.23
C ILE A 485 3.47 8.44 23.86
N PHE A 486 3.33 9.76 23.69
CA PHE A 486 3.41 10.44 22.40
C PHE A 486 4.77 11.08 22.14
N GLY A 487 5.47 11.56 23.18
CA GLY A 487 6.75 12.24 23.06
C GLY A 487 7.79 11.48 22.22
N PRO A 488 8.01 10.17 22.45
CA PRO A 488 8.99 9.40 21.67
C PRO A 488 8.72 9.36 20.16
N LEU A 489 7.48 9.58 19.71
CA LEU A 489 7.11 9.60 18.29
C LEU A 489 7.56 10.89 17.57
N TYR A 490 7.85 11.96 18.30
CA TYR A 490 8.23 13.27 17.75
C TYR A 490 9.74 13.56 17.82
N GLY A 491 10.56 12.61 18.29
CA GLY A 491 12.03 12.71 18.34
C GLY A 491 12.58 13.46 19.56
N SER A 492 13.91 13.51 19.70
CA SER A 492 14.66 14.05 20.86
C SER A 492 14.65 15.58 20.98
N GLN A 493 13.68 16.27 20.40
CA GLN A 493 13.42 17.66 20.76
C GLN A 493 12.68 17.65 22.11
N GLU A 494 13.44 17.49 23.19
CA GLU A 494 12.99 17.56 24.60
C GLU A 494 12.36 18.93 25.00
N LYS A 495 11.84 19.73 24.06
CA LYS A 495 11.25 21.04 24.31
C LYS A 495 10.00 21.38 23.49
N GLY A 496 9.43 20.44 22.73
CA GLY A 496 8.21 20.67 21.96
C GLY A 496 6.94 20.18 22.67
N ASP A 497 5.92 21.02 22.77
CA ASP A 497 4.60 20.63 23.28
C ASP A 497 3.79 19.77 22.29
N ASP A 498 4.43 19.14 21.30
CA ASP A 498 3.78 18.45 20.18
C ASP A 498 2.92 17.26 20.62
N HIS A 499 3.33 16.54 21.66
CA HIS A 499 2.55 15.49 22.31
C HIS A 499 1.22 16.01 22.88
N ALA A 500 1.25 17.15 23.55
CA ALA A 500 0.08 17.80 24.12
C ALA A 500 -0.82 18.42 23.04
N LEU A 501 -0.22 19.03 22.02
CA LEU A 501 -0.92 19.55 20.85
C LEU A 501 -1.62 18.44 20.08
N ALA A 502 -0.99 17.27 19.90
CA ALA A 502 -1.61 16.11 19.25
C ALA A 502 -2.86 15.64 20.01
N LEU A 503 -2.78 15.55 21.33
CA LEU A 503 -3.94 15.19 22.16
C LEU A 503 -5.04 16.25 22.09
N GLN A 504 -4.71 17.53 22.26
CA GLN A 504 -5.68 18.64 22.20
C GLN A 504 -6.38 18.71 20.83
N ALA A 505 -5.61 18.60 19.74
CA ALA A 505 -6.15 18.60 18.38
C ALA A 505 -7.02 17.37 18.11
N GLY A 506 -6.57 16.18 18.51
CA GLY A 506 -7.35 14.95 18.39
C GLY A 506 -8.67 15.02 19.15
N LEU A 507 -8.65 15.53 20.40
CA LEU A 507 -9.86 15.76 21.20
C LEU A 507 -10.81 16.76 20.53
N ASN A 508 -10.31 17.86 19.99
CA ASN A 508 -11.12 18.82 19.23
C ASN A 508 -11.77 18.21 17.99
N GLN A 509 -11.07 17.30 17.31
CA GLN A 509 -11.62 16.63 16.14
C GLN A 509 -12.81 15.73 16.50
N ILE A 510 -12.73 14.99 17.60
CA ILE A 510 -13.73 13.97 17.93
C ILE A 510 -14.79 14.46 18.91
N GLY A 511 -14.47 15.45 19.75
CA GLY A 511 -15.33 15.98 20.80
C GLY A 511 -16.74 16.35 20.32
N PRO A 512 -16.90 17.12 19.22
CA PRO A 512 -18.22 17.50 18.69
C PRO A 512 -19.13 16.33 18.32
N LYS A 513 -18.57 15.14 18.05
CA LYS A 513 -19.36 13.94 17.71
C LYS A 513 -20.01 13.30 18.94
N TYR A 514 -19.41 13.48 20.12
CA TYR A 514 -19.82 12.80 21.35
C TYR A 514 -20.34 13.75 22.43
N GLN A 515 -20.14 15.07 22.27
CA GLN A 515 -20.61 16.11 23.19
C GLN A 515 -21.29 17.23 22.41
N SER A 516 -22.58 17.46 22.67
CA SER A 516 -23.35 18.52 22.01
C SER A 516 -22.99 19.93 22.50
N ASP A 517 -22.40 20.04 23.70
CA ASP A 517 -21.93 21.28 24.33
C ASP A 517 -20.40 21.43 24.23
N TRP A 518 -19.78 20.82 23.21
CA TRP A 518 -18.33 20.83 23.04
C TRP A 518 -17.76 22.26 23.00
N GLN A 519 -16.77 22.51 23.85
CA GLN A 519 -15.97 23.72 23.84
C GLN A 519 -14.61 23.40 23.27
N GLU A 520 -14.24 24.10 22.20
CA GLU A 520 -12.96 23.89 21.53
C GLU A 520 -11.79 24.20 22.49
N LEU A 521 -10.91 23.22 22.65
CA LEU A 521 -9.69 23.34 23.45
C LEU A 521 -8.72 24.27 22.74
N LYS A 522 -8.08 25.14 23.51
CA LYS A 522 -6.93 25.88 23.02
C LYS A 522 -5.78 24.90 22.78
N GLN A 523 -5.21 24.92 21.58
CA GLN A 523 -4.02 24.15 21.22
C GLN A 523 -2.78 24.93 21.64
N ASP A 524 -2.53 25.00 22.94
CA ASP A 524 -1.42 25.75 23.55
C ASP A 524 -0.31 24.86 24.09
N GLY A 525 -0.41 23.55 23.86
CA GLY A 525 0.60 22.60 24.31
C GLY A 525 0.55 22.29 25.80
N LYS A 526 -0.46 22.79 26.53
CA LYS A 526 -0.57 22.61 27.98
C LYS A 526 -1.74 21.71 28.34
N ILE A 527 -1.43 20.52 28.85
CA ILE A 527 -2.44 19.63 29.42
C ILE A 527 -2.75 20.09 30.85
N GLY A 528 -3.81 20.88 30.98
CA GLY A 528 -4.36 21.34 32.26
C GLY A 528 -5.77 20.81 32.53
N PRO A 529 -6.50 21.39 33.52
CA PRO A 529 -7.84 20.94 33.90
C PRO A 529 -8.82 20.86 32.73
N LYS A 530 -8.84 21.86 31.84
CA LYS A 530 -9.76 21.87 30.68
C LYS A 530 -9.52 20.72 29.69
N THR A 531 -8.25 20.48 29.33
CA THR A 531 -7.87 19.36 28.44
C THR A 531 -8.21 18.03 29.09
N THR A 532 -8.00 17.93 30.41
CA THR A 532 -8.27 16.72 31.20
C THR A 532 -9.76 16.43 31.31
N ASP A 533 -10.58 17.46 31.58
CA ASP A 533 -12.03 17.35 31.62
C ASP A 533 -12.59 16.95 30.25
N ALA A 534 -12.04 17.53 29.17
CA ALA A 534 -12.40 17.13 27.81
C ALA A 534 -12.04 15.68 27.53
N PHE A 535 -10.81 15.24 27.85
CA PHE A 535 -10.37 13.84 27.71
C PHE A 535 -11.29 12.88 28.46
N ASN A 536 -11.55 13.14 29.74
CA ASN A 536 -12.39 12.30 30.59
C ASN A 536 -13.84 12.24 30.07
N ARG A 537 -14.42 13.37 29.67
CA ARG A 537 -15.79 13.41 29.14
C ARG A 537 -15.90 12.70 27.78
N VAL A 538 -14.92 12.88 26.88
CA VAL A 538 -14.93 12.19 25.58
C VAL A 538 -14.74 10.69 25.78
N SER A 539 -13.82 10.26 26.65
CA SER A 539 -13.64 8.84 26.96
C SER A 539 -14.92 8.24 27.55
N ALA A 540 -15.59 8.93 28.49
CA ALA A 540 -16.82 8.45 29.10
C ALA A 540 -18.00 8.36 28.12
N SER A 541 -18.09 9.26 27.14
CA SER A 541 -19.19 9.30 26.17
C SER A 541 -18.97 8.42 24.94
N ALA A 542 -17.76 8.44 24.37
CA ALA A 542 -17.40 7.65 23.19
C ALA A 542 -17.00 6.20 23.54
N GLY A 543 -16.48 5.99 24.76
CA GLY A 543 -15.71 4.81 25.14
C GLY A 543 -14.24 4.92 24.72
N PRO A 544 -13.31 4.28 25.46
CA PRO A 544 -11.87 4.36 25.20
C PRO A 544 -11.47 4.01 23.75
N MET A 545 -12.02 2.92 23.21
CA MET A 545 -11.69 2.43 21.87
C MET A 545 -12.10 3.41 20.76
N ALA A 546 -13.33 3.93 20.80
CA ALA A 546 -13.81 4.86 19.77
C ALA A 546 -13.08 6.21 19.86
N MET A 547 -12.70 6.64 21.07
CA MET A 547 -11.91 7.83 21.28
C MET A 547 -10.53 7.71 20.62
N VAL A 548 -9.76 6.66 20.93
CA VAL A 548 -8.41 6.51 20.37
C VAL A 548 -8.42 6.21 18.88
N GLU A 549 -9.44 5.52 18.37
CA GLU A 549 -9.60 5.32 16.93
C GLU A 549 -9.81 6.66 16.21
N GLY A 550 -10.68 7.51 16.74
CA GLY A 550 -10.93 8.83 16.16
C GLY A 550 -9.69 9.73 16.19
N ILE A 551 -8.94 9.71 17.31
CA ILE A 551 -7.66 10.42 17.43
C ILE A 551 -6.63 9.84 16.46
N GLY A 552 -6.49 8.52 16.40
CA GLY A 552 -5.54 7.84 15.50
C GLY A 552 -5.78 8.15 14.03
N ASN A 553 -7.04 8.10 13.57
CA ASN A 553 -7.42 8.50 12.22
C ASN A 553 -7.09 9.98 11.95
N PHE A 554 -7.34 10.86 12.92
CA PHE A 554 -7.01 12.29 12.80
C PHE A 554 -5.51 12.56 12.76
N LEU A 555 -4.70 11.78 13.48
CA LEU A 555 -3.24 11.91 13.49
C LEU A 555 -2.58 11.19 12.30
N GLY A 556 -3.34 10.36 11.56
CA GLY A 556 -2.84 9.63 10.39
C GLY A 556 -2.13 8.34 10.76
N TRP A 557 -2.38 7.84 11.97
CA TRP A 557 -1.75 6.65 12.54
C TRP A 557 -2.48 5.35 12.17
N LEU A 558 -3.76 5.46 11.82
CA LEU A 558 -4.64 4.39 11.33
C LEU A 558 -5.11 4.76 9.93
#